data_AF-A0A377R210-F1
#
_entry.id   AF-A0A377R210-F1
#
_cell.length_a   1.000
_cell.length_b   1.000
_cell.length_c   1.000
_cell.angle_alpha   90.00
_cell.angle_beta   90.00
_cell.angle_gamma   90.00
#
_symmetry.space_group_name_H-M   'P 1'
#
loop_
_entity.id
_entity.type
_entity.pdbx_description
1 polymer ?
#
loop_
_entity_poly.entity_id
_entity_poly.type
_entity_poly.pdbx_seq_one_letter_code
_entity_poly.pdbx_strand_id
1 'polypeptide(L)'
;MNTRHIPAALLLAAALAAQASPDPAARARARFVDFTDLAQLAGTLHKEAEACGLSKKNDPFFAPGGKLHTALLRGLKQSAAAAGLQLSDKKIAETAAASYAQGRATSEKLFTAQGCTPEAKQKIKQTQSWLLQTAAQQ
;
A
#
# COMPACT_ATOMS: atom_id res chain seq x y z
N MET A 1 11.07 -35.41 -0.05
CA MET A 1 10.57 -34.20 0.62
C MET A 1 9.69 -33.45 -0.38
N ASN A 2 8.37 -33.46 -0.18
CA ASN A 2 7.40 -33.02 -1.18
C ASN A 2 7.11 -31.53 -0.99
N THR A 3 7.63 -30.68 -1.87
CA THR A 3 7.39 -29.24 -1.85
C THR A 3 5.93 -28.98 -2.23
N ARG A 4 5.08 -28.71 -1.23
CA ARG A 4 3.68 -28.32 -1.45
C ARG A 4 3.65 -26.95 -2.11
N HIS A 5 3.48 -26.91 -3.42
CA HIS A 5 3.09 -25.71 -4.14
C HIS A 5 1.66 -25.36 -3.74
N ILE A 6 1.50 -24.39 -2.83
CA ILE A 6 0.19 -23.81 -2.53
C ILE A 6 -0.20 -22.98 -3.76
N PRO A 7 -1.27 -23.33 -4.49
CA PRO A 7 -1.68 -22.60 -5.68
C PRO A 7 -2.12 -21.18 -5.30
N ALA A 8 -1.81 -20.19 -6.14
CA ALA A 8 -2.16 -18.79 -5.92
C ALA A 8 -3.65 -18.55 -5.63
N ALA A 9 -4.53 -19.42 -6.15
CA ALA A 9 -5.97 -19.42 -5.86
C ALA A 9 -6.30 -19.69 -4.38
N LEU A 10 -5.50 -20.52 -3.68
CA LEU A 10 -5.66 -20.79 -2.24
C LEU A 10 -5.22 -19.59 -1.38
N LEU A 11 -4.23 -18.82 -1.84
CA LEU A 11 -3.80 -17.59 -1.18
C LEU A 11 -4.84 -16.48 -1.32
N LEU A 12 -5.44 -16.32 -2.50
CA LEU A 12 -6.52 -15.35 -2.72
C LEU A 12 -7.78 -15.69 -1.89
N ALA A 13 -8.14 -16.97 -1.80
CA ALA A 13 -9.26 -17.43 -0.98
C ALA A 13 -9.02 -17.23 0.52
N ALA A 14 -7.79 -17.45 0.99
CA ALA A 14 -7.41 -17.21 2.39
C ALA A 14 -7.41 -15.71 2.73
N ALA A 15 -6.95 -14.85 1.82
CA ALA A 15 -7.03 -13.40 1.98
C ALA A 15 -8.49 -12.95 2.08
N LEU A 16 -9.38 -13.37 1.16
CA LEU A 16 -10.81 -13.04 1.21
C LEU A 16 -11.52 -13.57 2.46
N ALA A 17 -11.18 -14.77 2.91
CA ALA A 17 -11.74 -15.36 4.13
C ALA A 17 -11.24 -14.65 5.40
N ALA A 18 -10.01 -14.12 5.42
CA ALA A 18 -9.48 -13.36 6.55
C ALA A 18 -10.21 -12.01 6.75
N GLN A 19 -10.67 -11.38 5.66
CA GLN A 19 -11.45 -10.13 5.71
C GLN A 19 -12.88 -10.37 6.22
N ALA A 20 -13.46 -11.52 5.87
CA ALA A 20 -14.78 -11.95 6.33
C ALA A 20 -14.74 -12.75 7.64
N SER A 21 -13.54 -12.96 8.22
CA SER A 21 -13.39 -13.84 9.39
C SER A 21 -14.16 -13.28 10.59
N PRO A 22 -14.85 -14.13 11.38
CA PRO A 22 -15.41 -13.70 12.65
C PRO A 22 -14.32 -13.40 13.69
N ASP A 23 -13.10 -13.92 13.48
CA ASP A 23 -11.94 -13.63 14.33
C ASP A 23 -11.45 -12.18 14.15
N PRO A 24 -11.48 -11.32 15.18
CA PRO A 24 -11.06 -9.93 15.08
C PRO A 24 -9.55 -9.81 14.79
N ALA A 25 -8.72 -10.73 15.28
CA ALA A 25 -7.28 -10.70 15.05
C ALA A 25 -6.92 -11.04 13.59
N ALA A 26 -7.58 -12.01 12.97
CA ALA A 26 -7.43 -12.34 11.55
C ALA A 26 -7.83 -11.16 10.65
N ARG A 27 -8.95 -10.49 10.97
CA ARG A 27 -9.36 -9.26 10.26
C ARG A 27 -8.36 -8.12 10.43
N ALA A 28 -7.79 -7.95 11.61
CA ALA A 28 -6.77 -6.94 11.85
C ALA A 28 -5.46 -7.24 11.10
N ARG A 29 -5.06 -8.51 11.01
CA ARG A 29 -3.91 -8.93 10.19
C ARG A 29 -4.12 -8.66 8.70
N ALA A 30 -5.32 -8.94 8.19
CA ALA A 30 -5.68 -8.60 6.80
C ALA A 30 -5.56 -7.08 6.55
N ARG A 31 -6.11 -6.25 7.46
CA ARG A 31 -5.96 -4.78 7.38
C ARG A 31 -4.50 -4.33 7.44
N PHE A 32 -3.66 -4.97 8.24
CA PHE A 32 -2.23 -4.64 8.29
C PHE A 32 -1.56 -4.88 6.94
N VAL A 33 -1.88 -6.00 6.27
CA VAL A 33 -1.41 -6.30 4.91
C VAL A 33 -1.94 -5.26 3.91
N ASP A 34 -3.22 -4.91 3.99
CA ASP A 34 -3.81 -3.88 3.11
C ASP A 34 -3.03 -2.56 3.21
N PHE A 35 -2.63 -2.13 4.41
CA PHE A 35 -1.84 -0.90 4.55
C PHE A 35 -0.42 -1.02 4.00
N THR A 36 0.22 -2.19 4.08
CA THR A 36 1.50 -2.41 3.40
C THR A 36 1.35 -2.38 1.88
N ASP A 37 0.25 -2.92 1.35
CA ASP A 37 -0.08 -2.87 -0.08
C ASP A 37 -0.40 -1.45 -0.54
N LEU A 38 -1.10 -0.65 0.28
CA LEU A 38 -1.34 0.77 0.01
C LEU A 38 -0.03 1.57 -0.01
N ALA A 39 0.90 1.28 0.91
CA ALA A 39 2.22 1.90 0.91
C ALA A 39 3.02 1.53 -0.35
N GLN A 40 2.97 0.27 -0.78
CA GLN A 40 3.57 -0.18 -2.03
C GLN A 40 2.94 0.50 -3.24
N LEU A 41 1.61 0.53 -3.33
CA LEU A 41 0.90 1.21 -4.40
C LEU A 41 1.26 2.70 -4.48
N ALA A 42 1.40 3.37 -3.33
CA ALA A 42 1.85 4.75 -3.27
C ALA A 42 3.27 4.93 -3.82
N GLY A 43 4.17 3.97 -3.59
CA GLY A 43 5.51 3.95 -4.16
C GLY A 43 5.51 3.83 -5.68
N THR A 44 4.72 2.90 -6.20
CA THR A 44 4.54 2.71 -7.66
C THR A 44 3.91 3.96 -8.28
N LEU A 45 2.86 4.49 -7.67
CA LEU A 45 2.18 5.70 -8.13
C LEU A 45 3.12 6.89 -8.17
N HIS A 46 3.97 7.11 -7.15
CA HIS A 46 4.92 8.22 -7.15
C HIS A 46 5.90 8.11 -8.32
N LYS A 47 6.48 6.92 -8.54
CA LYS A 47 7.39 6.68 -9.67
C LYS A 47 6.71 6.97 -11.02
N GLU A 48 5.50 6.48 -11.22
CA GLU A 48 4.77 6.69 -12.47
C GLU A 48 4.33 8.16 -12.62
N ALA A 49 3.97 8.83 -11.54
CA ALA A 49 3.64 10.25 -11.54
C ALA A 49 4.87 11.12 -11.86
N GLU A 50 6.05 10.80 -11.33
CA GLU A 50 7.32 11.43 -11.69
C GLU A 50 7.64 11.22 -13.18
N ALA A 51 7.51 9.99 -13.68
CA ALA A 51 7.75 9.66 -15.09
C ALA A 51 6.83 10.43 -16.06
N CYS A 52 5.60 10.74 -15.63
CA CYS A 52 4.63 11.50 -16.41
C CYS A 52 4.65 13.01 -16.16
N GLY A 53 5.59 13.52 -15.36
CA GLY A 53 5.71 14.95 -15.03
C GLY A 53 4.54 15.49 -14.18
N LEU A 54 3.81 14.61 -13.51
CA LEU A 54 2.70 14.97 -12.61
C LEU A 54 3.17 15.21 -11.17
N SER A 55 4.30 14.63 -10.80
CA SER A 55 4.90 14.72 -9.48
C SER A 55 6.40 14.99 -9.60
N LYS A 56 7.02 15.38 -8.49
CA LYS A 56 8.45 15.65 -8.39
C LYS A 56 9.04 14.74 -7.32
N LYS A 57 10.34 14.45 -7.38
CA LYS A 57 11.05 13.60 -6.41
C LYS A 57 10.76 13.92 -4.93
N ASN A 58 10.54 15.19 -4.60
CA ASN A 58 10.24 15.66 -3.25
C ASN A 58 8.78 16.15 -3.11
N ASP A 59 7.84 15.53 -3.81
CA ASP A 59 6.44 15.90 -3.75
C ASP A 59 5.94 15.81 -2.28
N PRO A 60 5.41 16.92 -1.72
CA PRO A 60 4.93 16.96 -0.34
C PRO A 60 3.85 15.93 -0.02
N PHE A 61 3.14 15.43 -1.03
CA PHE A 61 2.15 14.37 -0.85
C PHE A 61 2.80 13.05 -0.42
N PHE A 62 3.91 12.67 -1.06
CA PHE A 62 4.65 11.43 -0.80
C PHE A 62 5.78 11.59 0.22
N ALA A 63 6.15 12.82 0.56
CA ALA A 63 7.22 13.10 1.50
C ALA A 63 6.98 12.51 2.90
N PRO A 64 8.04 12.11 3.62
CA PRO A 64 7.94 11.77 5.04
C PRO A 64 7.27 12.90 5.83
N GLY A 65 6.31 12.55 6.68
CA GLY A 65 5.49 13.51 7.44
C GLY A 65 4.38 14.19 6.64
N GLY A 66 4.28 13.94 5.33
CA GLY A 66 3.16 14.38 4.49
C GLY A 66 1.83 13.73 4.87
N LYS A 67 0.73 14.17 4.24
CA LYS A 67 -0.63 13.69 4.57
C LYS A 67 -0.79 12.19 4.35
N LEU A 68 -0.37 11.67 3.20
CA LEU A 68 -0.46 10.25 2.89
C LEU A 68 0.43 9.42 3.83
N HIS A 69 1.68 9.84 4.02
CA HIS A 69 2.61 9.15 4.92
C HIS A 69 2.05 9.03 6.34
N THR A 70 1.54 10.14 6.89
CA THR A 70 0.95 10.16 8.24
C THR A 70 -0.28 9.25 8.34
N ALA A 71 -1.12 9.24 7.30
CA ALA A 71 -2.29 8.38 7.24
C ALA A 71 -1.92 6.89 7.20
N LEU A 72 -0.95 6.52 6.37
CA LEU A 72 -0.43 5.15 6.28
C LEU A 72 0.20 4.66 7.60
N LEU A 73 1.02 5.48 8.26
CA LEU A 73 1.62 5.12 9.55
C LEU A 73 0.56 4.91 10.63
N ARG A 74 -0.47 5.75 10.66
CA ARG A 74 -1.58 5.61 11.61
C ARG A 74 -2.31 4.29 11.39
N GLY A 75 -2.68 3.99 10.14
CA GLY A 75 -3.39 2.76 9.78
C GLY A 75 -2.58 1.49 10.07
N LEU A 76 -1.28 1.48 9.75
CA LEU A 76 -0.38 0.38 10.10
C LEU A 76 -0.28 0.19 11.61
N LYS A 77 -0.12 1.26 12.37
CA LYS A 77 -0.04 1.21 13.84
C LYS A 77 -1.31 0.64 14.47
N GLN A 78 -2.48 1.13 14.03
CA GLN A 78 -3.77 0.65 14.52
C GLN A 78 -4.01 -0.81 14.15
N SER A 79 -3.70 -1.19 12.91
CA SER A 79 -3.88 -2.56 12.43
C SER A 79 -2.91 -3.53 13.12
N ALA A 80 -1.67 -3.12 13.36
CA ALA A 80 -0.69 -3.90 14.12
C ALA A 80 -1.15 -4.14 15.55
N ALA A 81 -1.59 -3.09 16.24
CA ALA A 81 -2.10 -3.19 17.61
C ALA A 81 -3.32 -4.13 17.69
N ALA A 82 -4.28 -3.98 16.77
CA ALA A 82 -5.47 -4.82 16.69
C ALA A 82 -5.14 -6.28 16.32
N ALA A 83 -4.05 -6.52 15.60
CA ALA A 83 -3.55 -7.85 15.27
C ALA A 83 -2.73 -8.50 16.39
N GLY A 84 -2.54 -7.81 17.53
CA GLY A 84 -1.69 -8.25 18.62
C GLY A 84 -0.20 -8.22 18.29
N LEU A 85 0.21 -7.46 17.26
CA LEU A 85 1.59 -7.29 16.86
C LEU A 85 2.21 -6.16 17.70
N GLN A 86 3.13 -6.51 18.59
CA GLN A 86 3.87 -5.54 19.40
C GLN A 86 5.00 -4.91 18.57
N LEU A 87 4.63 -4.05 17.62
CA LEU A 87 5.58 -3.30 16.79
C LEU A 87 5.83 -1.94 17.40
N SER A 88 7.11 -1.54 17.48
CA SER A 88 7.47 -0.18 17.86
C SER A 88 7.12 0.81 16.75
N ASP A 89 6.94 2.09 17.08
CA ASP A 89 6.68 3.14 16.08
C ASP A 89 7.80 3.21 15.03
N LYS A 90 9.05 2.98 15.44
CA LYS A 90 10.19 2.83 14.54
C LYS A 90 9.96 1.68 13.56
N LYS A 91 9.52 0.51 14.04
CA LYS A 91 9.29 -0.65 13.18
C LYS A 91 8.13 -0.42 12.21
N ILE A 92 7.06 0.26 12.65
CA ILE A 92 5.95 0.67 11.78
C ILE A 92 6.45 1.59 10.66
N ALA A 93 7.27 2.58 11.00
CA ALA A 93 7.87 3.49 10.01
C ALA A 93 8.79 2.76 9.03
N GLU A 94 9.65 1.86 9.52
CA GLU A 94 10.50 1.01 8.69
C GLU A 94 9.67 0.14 7.73
N THR A 95 8.60 -0.48 8.22
CA THR A 95 7.70 -1.30 7.39
C THR A 95 7.05 -0.46 6.30
N ALA A 96 6.49 0.70 6.63
CA ALA A 96 5.88 1.60 5.66
C ALA A 96 6.89 2.05 4.59
N ALA A 97 8.10 2.43 5.01
CA ALA A 97 9.16 2.86 4.12
C ALA A 97 9.65 1.72 3.22
N ALA A 98 9.76 0.50 3.75
CA ALA A 98 10.17 -0.68 2.98
C ALA A 98 9.13 -1.03 1.91
N SER A 99 7.84 -1.10 2.26
CA SER A 99 6.76 -1.36 1.29
C SER A 99 6.70 -0.27 0.22
N TYR A 100 6.84 0.99 0.62
CA TYR A 100 6.91 2.11 -0.32
C TYR A 100 8.10 2.00 -1.28
N ALA A 101 9.29 1.70 -0.75
CA ALA A 101 10.50 1.50 -1.55
C ALA A 101 10.37 0.30 -2.51
N GLN A 102 9.67 -0.75 -2.10
CA GLN A 102 9.35 -1.89 -2.96
C GLN A 102 8.48 -1.45 -4.15
N GLY A 103 7.42 -0.67 -3.92
CA GLY A 103 6.57 -0.15 -5.00
C GLY A 103 7.32 0.77 -5.97
N ARG A 104 8.22 1.62 -5.44
CA ARG A 104 9.16 2.41 -6.22
C ARG A 104 10.08 1.53 -7.10
N ALA A 105 10.48 0.37 -6.61
CA ALA A 105 11.36 -0.55 -7.35
C ALA A 105 10.61 -1.37 -8.40
N THR A 106 9.29 -1.53 -8.28
CA THR A 106 8.45 -2.29 -9.21
C THR A 106 8.58 -1.81 -10.65
N SER A 107 8.77 -2.73 -11.59
CA SER A 107 8.87 -2.46 -13.04
C SER A 107 7.52 -2.40 -13.74
N GLU A 108 6.44 -2.83 -13.06
CA GLU A 108 5.09 -2.77 -13.58
C GLU A 108 4.62 -1.33 -13.77
N LYS A 109 3.91 -1.08 -14.87
CA LYS A 109 3.26 0.19 -15.18
C LYS A 109 1.76 0.05 -14.94
N LEU A 110 1.32 0.26 -13.72
CA LEU A 110 -0.08 0.06 -13.31
C LEU A 110 -1.01 1.14 -13.90
N PHE A 111 -0.48 2.33 -14.13
CA PHE A 111 -1.24 3.47 -14.67
C PHE A 111 -0.78 3.86 -16.06
N THR A 112 0.49 3.63 -16.36
CA THR A 112 1.18 4.10 -17.57
C THR A 112 1.51 2.99 -18.55
N ALA A 113 0.78 1.86 -18.52
CA ALA A 113 1.02 0.73 -19.41
C ALA A 113 1.04 1.15 -20.89
N GLN A 114 0.13 2.06 -21.29
CA GLN A 114 0.05 2.66 -22.63
C GLN A 114 0.88 3.96 -22.76
N GLY A 115 1.76 4.25 -21.79
CA GLY A 115 2.51 5.50 -21.68
C GLY A 115 1.80 6.56 -20.83
N CYS A 116 2.33 7.78 -20.87
CA CYS A 116 1.81 8.93 -20.11
C CYS A 116 0.67 9.65 -20.85
N THR A 117 -0.34 8.89 -21.26
CA THR A 117 -1.53 9.42 -21.95
C THR A 117 -2.35 10.32 -21.02
N PRO A 118 -3.25 11.17 -21.55
CA PRO A 118 -4.17 11.96 -20.72
C PRO A 118 -4.98 11.10 -19.74
N GLU A 119 -5.43 9.91 -20.17
CA GLU A 119 -6.19 8.96 -19.37
C GLU A 119 -5.33 8.37 -18.24
N ALA A 120 -4.09 7.97 -18.55
CA ALA A 120 -3.13 7.50 -17.56
C ALA A 120 -2.87 8.57 -16.49
N LYS A 121 -2.66 9.82 -16.92
CA LYS A 121 -2.46 10.96 -16.02
C LYS A 121 -3.68 11.22 -15.14
N GLN A 122 -4.89 11.10 -15.69
CA GLN A 122 -6.13 11.22 -14.92
C GLN A 122 -6.25 10.09 -13.89
N LYS A 123 -5.95 8.85 -14.28
CA LYS A 123 -5.96 7.68 -13.38
C LYS A 123 -4.95 7.82 -12.24
N ILE A 124 -3.76 8.37 -12.50
CA ILE A 124 -2.76 8.69 -11.46
C ILE A 124 -3.35 9.67 -10.44
N LYS A 125 -3.95 10.78 -10.89
CA LYS A 125 -4.55 11.78 -9.99
C LYS A 125 -5.73 11.23 -9.19
N GLN A 126 -6.58 10.42 -9.83
CA GLN A 126 -7.68 9.73 -9.17
C GLN A 126 -7.16 8.78 -8.09
N THR A 127 -6.14 7.99 -8.41
CA THR A 127 -5.52 7.06 -7.45
C THR A 127 -4.85 7.80 -6.31
N GLN A 128 -4.21 8.94 -6.57
CA GLN A 128 -3.63 9.79 -5.52
C GLN A 128 -4.71 10.26 -4.53
N SER A 129 -5.85 10.69 -5.05
CA SER A 129 -6.99 11.13 -4.24
C SER A 129 -7.62 9.97 -3.47
N TRP A 130 -7.78 8.82 -4.11
CA TRP A 130 -8.29 7.60 -3.50
C TRP A 130 -7.36 7.08 -2.40
N LEU A 131 -6.05 7.03 -2.61
CA LEU A 131 -5.07 6.63 -1.61
C LEU A 131 -5.18 7.48 -0.34
N LEU A 132 -5.30 8.80 -0.51
CA LEU A 132 -5.45 9.70 0.63
C LEU A 132 -6.76 9.44 1.38
N GLN A 133 -7.87 9.25 0.67
CA GLN A 133 -9.15 8.93 1.27
C GLN A 133 -9.10 7.59 2.02
N THR A 134 -8.65 6.52 1.35
CA THR A 134 -8.55 5.18 1.94
C THR A 134 -7.64 5.15 3.15
N ALA A 135 -6.49 5.83 3.11
CA ALA A 135 -5.60 5.91 4.24
C ALA A 135 -6.14 6.78 5.39
N ALA A 136 -7.06 7.73 5.10
CA ALA A 136 -7.62 8.67 6.08
C ALA A 136 -8.97 8.24 6.67
N GLN A 137 -9.73 7.35 6.01
CA GLN A 137 -11.10 6.99 6.40
C GLN A 137 -11.22 5.73 7.25
N GLN A 138 -10.13 5.04 7.58
CA GLN A 138 -10.13 3.85 8.44
C GLN A 138 -9.44 4.11 9.78
#